data_AF-A0A9D1SAA7-F1
#
_entry.id   AF-A0A9D1SAA7-F1
#
_cell.length_a   1.000
_cell.length_b   1.000
_cell.length_c   1.000
_cell.angle_alpha   90.00
_cell.angle_beta   90.00
_cell.angle_gamma   90.00
#
_symmetry.space_group_name_H-M   'P 1'
#
loop_
_entity.id
_entity.type
_entity.pdbx_description
1 polymer ?
#
loop_
_entity_poly.entity_id
_entity_poly.type
_entity_poly.pdbx_seq_one_letter_code
_entity_poly.pdbx_strand_id
1 'polypeptide(L)'
;MVDMSFAEYILSEKSLSEKMKIILYFKRKHECFFDNTVIFKTEMAREFLEHTKLDIDSNLVLTACLLYGCKKTAIAYDINKVKTYAKEGAEYLKTLGFDDHFCQICMQVNRYEPVQNREKEGDFLELIDNFGMLLDRDDRRAFTPVEALFILENENLAGLQNRYLDDFKEFVMEVENLNTLGIDKSKIITKWQKKINALPKYDIVHGINAQIEYRTEARKIYIEGKKIEKNKDGYRDNRQKLNAERRLKQEVALEIDKNHKFSELLEDENIS
;
A
#
# COMPACT_ATOMS: atom_id res chain seq x y z
N MET A 1 40.54 -5.60 5.42
CA MET A 1 39.08 -5.81 5.30
C MET A 1 38.44 -4.65 6.01
N VAL A 2 37.59 -3.88 5.35
CA VAL A 2 36.79 -2.87 6.04
C VAL A 2 35.75 -3.66 6.84
N ASP A 3 35.79 -3.58 8.17
CA ASP A 3 34.72 -4.09 9.01
C ASP A 3 33.47 -3.28 8.69
N MET A 4 32.58 -3.85 7.88
CA MET A 4 31.31 -3.24 7.52
C MET A 4 30.41 -3.18 8.76
N SER A 5 29.90 -1.99 9.07
CA SER A 5 28.93 -1.82 10.16
C SER A 5 27.61 -2.53 9.85
N PHE A 6 26.80 -2.82 10.87
CA PHE A 6 25.47 -3.41 10.66
C PHE A 6 24.61 -2.53 9.74
N ALA A 7 24.66 -1.21 9.93
CA ALA A 7 23.94 -0.25 9.12
C ALA A 7 24.33 -0.32 7.63
N GLU A 8 25.62 -0.29 7.32
CA GLU A 8 26.10 -0.43 5.93
C GLU A 8 25.68 -1.77 5.32
N TYR A 9 25.80 -2.85 6.09
CA TYR A 9 25.43 -4.18 5.62
C TYR A 9 23.96 -4.26 5.25
N ILE A 10 23.05 -3.87 6.16
CA ILE A 10 21.61 -3.99 5.90
C ILE A 10 21.12 -2.98 4.86
N LEU A 11 21.68 -1.77 4.79
CA LEU A 11 21.34 -0.78 3.77
C LEU A 11 21.85 -1.18 2.37
N SER A 12 22.93 -1.97 2.27
CA SER A 12 23.44 -2.48 1.00
C SER A 12 22.56 -3.59 0.40
N GLU A 13 21.95 -4.42 1.24
CA GLU A 13 21.03 -5.48 0.81
C GLU A 13 19.78 -4.88 0.15
N LYS A 14 19.34 -5.37 -1.01
CA LYS A 14 18.16 -4.84 -1.72
C LYS A 14 16.97 -5.79 -1.68
N SER A 15 17.21 -7.08 -1.45
CA SER A 15 16.17 -8.08 -1.29
C SER A 15 15.49 -7.93 0.07
N LEU A 16 14.19 -7.60 0.05
CA LEU A 16 13.42 -7.43 1.28
C LEU A 16 13.39 -8.71 2.15
N SER A 17 13.26 -9.88 1.54
CA SER A 17 13.26 -11.14 2.28
C SER A 17 14.62 -11.43 2.92
N GLU A 18 15.73 -11.04 2.28
CA GLU A 18 17.06 -11.15 2.88
C GLU A 18 17.25 -10.14 4.02
N LYS A 19 16.77 -8.89 3.88
CA LYS A 19 16.73 -7.93 5.01
C LYS A 19 16.00 -8.50 6.21
N MET A 20 14.83 -9.12 6.00
CA MET A 20 14.07 -9.75 7.08
C MET A 20 14.84 -10.89 7.75
N LYS A 21 15.56 -11.72 6.99
CA LYS A 21 16.43 -12.78 7.53
C LYS A 21 17.62 -12.22 8.31
N ILE A 22 18.24 -11.14 7.82
CA ILE A 22 19.32 -10.42 8.51
C ILE A 22 18.82 -9.94 9.87
N ILE A 23 17.63 -9.33 9.93
CA ILE A 23 17.05 -8.83 11.19
C ILE A 23 16.65 -9.98 12.12
N LEU A 24 16.10 -11.06 11.59
CA LEU A 24 15.80 -12.26 12.36
C LEU A 24 17.07 -12.81 13.04
N TYR A 25 18.20 -12.83 12.33
CA TYR A 25 19.49 -13.22 12.91
C TYR A 25 19.99 -12.20 13.93
N PHE A 26 19.92 -10.91 13.61
CA PHE A 26 20.33 -9.81 14.48
C PHE A 26 19.59 -9.84 15.83
N LYS A 27 18.26 -10.04 15.81
CA LYS A 27 17.42 -10.16 17.00
C LYS A 27 17.83 -11.29 17.96
N ARG A 28 18.52 -12.34 17.49
CA ARG A 28 19.00 -13.43 18.37
C ARG A 28 20.12 -12.97 19.31
N LYS A 29 20.85 -11.92 18.93
CA LYS A 29 21.99 -11.38 19.69
C LYS A 29 21.72 -10.01 20.31
N HIS A 30 20.66 -9.35 19.86
CA HIS A 30 20.33 -7.99 20.26
C HIS A 30 18.86 -7.90 20.68
N GLU A 31 18.59 -7.12 21.73
CA GLU A 31 17.23 -6.82 22.16
C GLU A 31 16.58 -5.83 21.18
N CYS A 32 16.06 -6.40 20.09
CA CYS A 32 15.39 -5.71 19.00
C CYS A 32 13.99 -6.31 18.79
N PHE A 33 12.97 -5.47 18.74
CA PHE A 33 11.60 -5.85 18.42
C PHE A 33 11.49 -6.19 16.93
N PHE A 34 11.03 -7.41 16.65
CA PHE A 34 10.73 -7.88 15.30
C PHE A 34 9.74 -9.04 15.43
N ASP A 35 8.57 -8.90 14.82
CA ASP A 35 7.48 -9.87 14.83
C ASP A 35 6.70 -9.82 13.51
N ASN A 36 5.63 -10.61 13.39
CA ASN A 36 4.83 -10.64 12.18
C ASN A 36 4.14 -9.30 11.85
N THR A 37 3.99 -8.39 12.82
CA THR A 37 3.46 -7.05 12.56
C THR A 37 4.43 -6.18 11.77
N VAL A 38 5.73 -6.34 12.02
CA VAL A 38 6.78 -5.65 11.27
C VAL A 38 6.84 -6.18 9.84
N ILE A 39 6.73 -7.50 9.66
CA ILE A 39 6.69 -8.13 8.33
C ILE A 39 5.49 -7.63 7.53
N PHE A 40 4.30 -7.63 8.13
CA PHE A 40 3.09 -7.15 7.48
C PHE A 40 3.22 -5.72 6.98
N LYS A 41 3.62 -4.80 7.88
CA LYS A 41 3.77 -3.38 7.58
C LYS A 41 4.81 -3.13 6.48
N THR A 42 5.93 -3.86 6.55
CA THR A 42 7.00 -3.69 5.56
C THR A 42 6.58 -4.20 4.17
N GLU A 43 5.80 -5.28 4.10
CA GLU A 43 5.26 -5.74 2.82
C GLU A 43 4.22 -4.76 2.25
N MET A 44 3.37 -4.18 3.10
CA MET A 44 2.43 -3.12 2.70
C MET A 44 3.17 -1.89 2.16
N ALA A 45 4.25 -1.48 2.82
CA ALA A 45 5.12 -0.41 2.34
C ALA A 45 5.71 -0.72 0.95
N ARG A 46 6.20 -1.94 0.77
CA ARG A 46 6.77 -2.40 -0.50
C ARG A 46 5.74 -2.40 -1.62
N GLU A 47 4.52 -2.86 -1.36
CA GLU A 47 3.41 -2.76 -2.31
C GLU A 47 3.14 -1.32 -2.68
N PHE A 48 2.93 -0.45 -1.70
CA PHE A 48 2.63 0.95 -1.96
C PHE A 48 3.69 1.61 -2.84
N LEU A 49 4.97 1.46 -2.51
CA LEU A 49 6.10 2.00 -3.30
C LEU A 49 6.14 1.49 -4.74
N GLU A 50 5.85 0.21 -4.98
CA GLU A 50 5.82 -0.34 -6.34
C GLU A 50 4.63 0.14 -7.16
N HIS A 51 3.51 0.47 -6.52
CA HIS A 51 2.28 0.90 -7.19
C HIS A 51 2.28 2.39 -7.54
N THR A 52 2.74 3.26 -6.64
CA THR A 52 2.61 4.71 -6.81
C THR A 52 3.87 5.42 -7.31
N LYS A 53 5.01 4.71 -7.42
CA LYS A 53 6.29 5.26 -7.94
C LYS A 53 6.66 6.61 -7.31
N LEU A 54 6.52 6.71 -5.99
CA LEU A 54 6.88 7.90 -5.25
C LEU A 54 8.37 8.23 -5.42
N ASP A 55 8.71 9.52 -5.42
CA ASP A 55 10.11 9.95 -5.33
C ASP A 55 10.62 9.73 -3.90
N ILE A 56 10.93 8.48 -3.55
CA ILE A 56 11.41 8.04 -2.25
C ILE A 56 12.44 6.92 -2.47
N ASP A 57 13.52 6.88 -1.68
CA ASP A 57 14.42 5.73 -1.68
C ASP A 57 13.73 4.52 -1.04
N SER A 58 13.18 3.63 -1.88
CA SER A 58 12.51 2.41 -1.45
C SER A 58 13.38 1.54 -0.54
N ASN A 59 14.69 1.46 -0.79
CA ASN A 59 15.57 0.62 0.01
C ASN A 59 15.79 1.22 1.41
N LEU A 60 15.96 2.55 1.48
CA LEU A 60 16.06 3.28 2.74
C LEU A 60 14.80 3.08 3.59
N VAL A 61 13.63 3.34 2.99
CA VAL A 61 12.34 3.27 3.69
C VAL A 61 11.95 1.86 4.09
N LEU A 62 12.16 0.86 3.24
CA LEU A 62 11.90 -0.53 3.64
C LEU A 62 12.83 -0.99 4.77
N THR A 63 14.06 -0.49 4.82
CA THR A 63 14.96 -0.73 5.97
C THR A 63 14.43 -0.03 7.21
N ALA A 64 13.95 1.21 7.08
CA ALA A 64 13.36 1.96 8.18
C ALA A 64 12.07 1.28 8.70
N CYS A 65 11.18 0.78 7.82
CA CYS A 65 9.98 0.02 8.19
C CYS A 65 10.28 -1.18 9.09
N LEU A 66 11.42 -1.84 8.86
CA LEU A 66 11.83 -2.99 9.66
C LEU A 66 12.42 -2.60 11.02
N LEU A 67 12.89 -1.36 11.19
CA LEU A 67 13.76 -0.96 12.30
C LEU A 67 13.23 0.20 13.16
N TYR A 68 12.33 1.05 12.68
CA TYR A 68 11.84 2.22 13.45
C TYR A 68 11.28 1.82 14.82
N GLY A 69 10.67 0.63 14.89
CA GLY A 69 10.06 0.07 16.08
C GLY A 69 10.97 -0.84 16.90
N CYS A 70 12.28 -0.88 16.65
CA CYS A 70 13.21 -1.84 17.26
C CYS A 70 13.26 -1.82 18.79
N LYS A 71 12.86 -0.72 19.44
CA LYS A 71 12.75 -0.59 20.90
C LYS A 71 11.32 -0.60 21.43
N LYS A 72 10.35 -0.98 20.60
CA LYS A 72 8.96 -1.15 21.01
C LYS A 72 8.84 -2.31 21.99
N THR A 73 8.04 -2.12 23.04
CA THR A 73 7.69 -3.20 23.96
C THR A 73 6.54 -4.04 23.39
N ALA A 74 6.58 -5.35 23.61
CA ALA A 74 5.54 -6.27 23.11
C ALA A 74 4.15 -5.98 23.70
N ILE A 75 4.13 -5.47 24.93
CA ILE A 75 2.95 -5.05 25.67
C ILE A 75 3.23 -3.62 26.15
N ALA A 76 2.38 -2.68 25.76
CA ALA A 76 2.53 -1.27 26.13
C ALA A 76 1.28 -0.82 26.91
N TYR A 77 1.25 -1.13 28.21
CA TYR A 77 0.33 -0.47 29.14
C TYR A 77 0.86 0.90 29.58
N ASP A 78 2.15 1.17 29.35
CA ASP A 78 2.80 2.43 29.67
C ASP A 78 2.75 3.39 28.48
N ILE A 79 1.95 4.44 28.63
CA ILE A 79 1.81 5.51 27.63
C ILE A 79 3.13 6.24 27.37
N ASN A 80 4.04 6.30 28.34
CA ASN A 80 5.36 6.91 28.12
C ASN A 80 6.16 6.08 27.13
N LYS A 81 6.16 4.75 27.26
CA LYS A 81 6.82 3.87 26.30
C LYS A 81 6.22 3.96 24.89
N VAL A 82 4.91 4.18 24.78
CA VAL A 82 4.25 4.45 23.48
C VAL A 82 4.76 5.75 22.87
N LYS A 83 5.07 6.76 23.68
CA LYS A 83 5.57 8.07 23.21
C LYS A 83 7.05 8.05 22.86
N THR A 84 7.87 7.32 23.62
CA THR A 84 9.33 7.39 23.50
C THR A 84 9.96 6.30 22.63
N TYR A 85 9.25 5.22 22.26
CA TYR A 85 9.89 4.08 21.57
C TYR A 85 10.60 4.47 20.26
N ALA A 86 10.06 5.42 19.50
CA ALA A 86 10.63 5.84 18.22
C ALA A 86 11.94 6.61 18.44
N LYS A 87 12.00 7.46 19.47
CA LYS A 87 13.19 8.18 19.89
C LYS A 87 14.26 7.25 20.46
N GLU A 88 13.87 6.39 21.41
CA GLU A 88 14.76 5.35 21.98
C GLU A 88 15.30 4.42 20.87
N GLY A 89 14.46 4.10 19.88
CA GLY A 89 14.84 3.34 18.69
C GLY A 89 15.88 4.07 17.84
N ALA A 90 15.66 5.34 17.51
CA ALA A 90 16.60 6.16 16.74
C ALA A 90 17.96 6.30 17.45
N GLU A 91 17.97 6.55 18.75
CA GLU A 91 19.20 6.61 19.56
C GLU A 91 19.94 5.26 19.53
N TYR A 92 19.22 4.15 19.64
CA TYR A 92 19.80 2.82 19.54
C TYR A 92 20.37 2.53 18.14
N LEU A 93 19.65 2.88 17.07
CA LEU A 93 20.11 2.71 15.69
C LEU A 93 21.42 3.47 15.43
N LYS A 94 21.59 4.67 15.99
CA LYS A 94 22.86 5.40 15.92
C LYS A 94 24.04 4.59 16.47
N THR A 95 23.83 3.81 17.54
CA THR A 95 24.89 2.92 18.09
C THR A 95 25.24 1.75 17.17
N LEU A 96 24.38 1.41 16.21
CA LEU A 96 24.60 0.35 15.22
C LEU A 96 25.25 0.86 13.92
N GLY A 97 25.59 2.16 13.87
CA GLY A 97 26.27 2.80 12.74
C GLY A 97 25.35 3.47 11.72
N PHE A 98 24.05 3.62 12.01
CA PHE A 98 23.16 4.40 11.15
C PHE A 98 23.45 5.89 11.28
N ASP A 99 23.35 6.62 10.15
CA ASP A 99 23.55 8.06 10.14
C ASP A 99 22.37 8.84 10.76
N ASP A 100 22.60 10.14 11.00
CA ASP A 100 21.61 11.01 11.64
C ASP A 100 20.33 11.14 10.80
N HIS A 101 20.45 11.10 9.47
CA HIS A 101 19.30 11.21 8.57
C HIS A 101 18.37 9.99 8.68
N PHE A 102 18.92 8.77 8.64
CA PHE A 102 18.15 7.54 8.83
C PHE A 102 17.51 7.48 10.22
N CYS A 103 18.24 7.89 11.26
CA CYS A 103 17.72 7.93 12.63
C CYS A 103 16.58 8.94 12.75
N GLN A 104 16.69 10.11 12.13
CA GLN A 104 15.64 11.11 12.05
C GLN A 104 14.39 10.59 11.34
N ILE A 105 14.54 9.89 10.21
CA ILE A 105 13.42 9.25 9.50
C ILE A 105 12.69 8.26 10.41
N CYS A 106 13.43 7.36 11.07
CA CYS A 106 12.86 6.36 11.98
C CYS A 106 12.08 6.99 13.15
N MET A 107 12.62 8.08 13.73
CA MET A 107 11.97 8.79 14.83
C MET A 107 10.64 9.43 14.40
N GLN A 108 10.53 9.85 13.14
CA GLN A 108 9.36 10.56 12.61
C GLN A 108 8.18 9.64 12.24
N VAL A 109 8.24 8.34 12.52
CA VAL A 109 7.10 7.42 12.34
C VAL A 109 5.81 7.86 13.07
N ASN A 110 5.95 8.70 14.10
CA ASN A 110 4.85 9.35 14.77
C ASN A 110 5.16 10.84 14.99
N ARG A 111 4.26 11.56 15.67
CA ARG A 111 4.36 13.02 15.92
C ARG A 111 4.54 13.38 17.39
N TYR A 112 4.95 12.44 18.25
CA TYR A 112 5.17 12.75 19.67
C TYR A 112 6.38 13.66 19.88
N GLU A 113 7.44 13.49 19.08
CA GLU A 113 8.55 14.43 19.07
C GLU A 113 8.25 15.58 18.09
N PRO A 114 8.32 16.83 18.53
CA PRO A 114 8.09 17.98 17.66
C PRO A 114 9.24 18.11 16.66
N VAL A 115 8.91 18.18 15.38
CA VAL A 115 9.87 18.38 14.29
C VAL A 115 9.41 19.56 13.44
N GLN A 116 10.31 20.50 13.16
CA GLN A 116 9.99 21.67 12.32
C GLN A 116 9.71 21.27 10.87
N ASN A 117 10.58 20.44 10.29
CA ASN A 117 10.47 19.95 8.91
C ASN A 117 10.51 18.42 8.92
N ARG A 118 9.39 17.79 8.56
CA ARG A 118 9.33 16.32 8.44
C ARG A 118 10.01 15.85 7.17
N GLU A 119 10.76 14.77 7.24
CA GLU A 119 11.26 14.03 6.08
C GLU A 119 10.07 13.41 5.33
N LYS A 120 10.18 13.27 4.02
CA LYS A 120 9.13 12.65 3.22
C LYS A 120 8.96 11.17 3.59
N GLU A 121 10.08 10.49 3.86
CA GLU A 121 10.14 9.13 4.38
C GLU A 121 9.44 9.00 5.74
N GLY A 122 9.49 10.04 6.59
CA GLY A 122 8.80 10.06 7.88
C GLY A 122 7.27 10.07 7.73
N ASP A 123 6.74 10.86 6.80
CA ASP A 123 5.30 10.84 6.47
C ASP A 123 4.86 9.49 5.89
N PHE A 124 5.71 8.88 5.07
CA PHE A 124 5.46 7.54 4.56
C PHE A 124 5.40 6.51 5.69
N LEU A 125 6.38 6.51 6.62
CA LEU A 125 6.40 5.58 7.75
C LEU A 125 5.17 5.74 8.65
N GLU A 126 4.72 6.97 8.87
CA GLU A 126 3.52 7.26 9.66
C GLU A 126 2.27 6.60 9.07
N LEU A 127 2.06 6.67 7.75
CA LEU A 127 0.93 6.00 7.10
C LEU A 127 0.99 4.49 7.32
N ILE A 128 2.15 3.89 7.07
CA ILE A 128 2.35 2.45 7.19
C ILE A 128 2.20 1.97 8.64
N ASP A 129 2.71 2.70 9.63
CA ASP A 129 2.58 2.34 11.05
C ASP A 129 1.11 2.36 11.49
N ASN A 130 0.39 3.43 11.14
CA ASN A 130 -1.04 3.56 11.43
C ASN A 130 -1.87 2.48 10.74
N PHE A 131 -1.60 2.19 9.47
CA PHE A 131 -2.32 1.18 8.70
C PHE A 131 -2.09 -0.25 9.20
N GLY A 132 -1.11 -0.47 10.07
CA GLY A 132 -0.97 -1.70 10.86
C GLY A 132 -2.18 -2.04 11.74
N MET A 133 -3.20 -1.18 11.82
CA MET A 133 -4.47 -1.47 12.48
C MET A 133 -5.27 -2.63 11.87
N LEU A 134 -4.86 -3.11 10.69
CA LEU A 134 -5.29 -4.35 10.04
C LEU A 134 -4.89 -5.64 10.78
N LEU A 135 -4.02 -5.55 11.78
CA LEU A 135 -3.57 -6.72 12.51
C LEU A 135 -4.38 -6.93 13.79
N ASP A 136 -4.67 -8.20 14.09
CA ASP A 136 -5.30 -8.57 15.34
C ASP A 136 -4.37 -8.25 16.52
N ARG A 137 -4.97 -7.78 17.61
CA ARG A 137 -4.30 -7.58 18.89
C ARG A 137 -5.07 -8.31 19.98
N ASP A 138 -4.39 -8.60 21.08
CA ASP A 138 -4.98 -9.30 22.23
C ASP A 138 -6.24 -8.59 22.75
N ASP A 139 -6.31 -7.27 22.60
CA ASP A 139 -7.38 -6.39 23.07
C ASP A 139 -8.38 -5.93 21.99
N ARG A 140 -8.10 -6.15 20.70
CA ARG A 140 -8.99 -5.70 19.61
C ARG A 140 -8.87 -6.54 18.35
N ARG A 141 -10.02 -6.74 17.70
CA ARG A 141 -10.07 -7.30 16.35
C ARG A 141 -9.48 -6.32 15.34
N ALA A 142 -8.85 -6.85 14.31
CA ALA A 142 -8.42 -6.11 13.15
C ALA A 142 -9.58 -5.39 12.43
N PHE A 143 -9.31 -4.18 11.94
CA PHE A 143 -10.20 -3.48 11.01
C PHE A 143 -10.08 -4.07 9.60
N THR A 144 -11.10 -3.91 8.78
CA THR A 144 -10.99 -4.13 7.33
C THR A 144 -10.16 -3.01 6.67
N PRO A 145 -9.61 -3.20 5.46
CA PRO A 145 -8.86 -2.14 4.77
C PRO A 145 -9.64 -0.82 4.59
N VAL A 146 -10.95 -0.90 4.33
CA VAL A 146 -11.81 0.27 4.15
C VAL A 146 -12.03 1.00 5.47
N GLU A 147 -12.31 0.28 6.56
CA GLU A 147 -12.43 0.87 7.90
C GLU A 147 -11.12 1.50 8.35
N ALA A 148 -10.00 0.83 8.05
CA ALA A 148 -8.67 1.33 8.39
C ALA A 148 -8.33 2.64 7.67
N LEU A 149 -8.72 2.80 6.39
CA LEU A 149 -8.58 4.07 5.68
C LEU A 149 -9.43 5.17 6.31
N PHE A 150 -10.67 4.86 6.67
CA PHE A 150 -11.57 5.83 7.29
C PHE A 150 -10.98 6.37 8.60
N ILE A 151 -10.50 5.48 9.48
CA ILE A 151 -9.86 5.85 10.76
C ILE A 151 -8.56 6.61 10.52
N LEU A 152 -7.75 6.18 9.55
CA LEU A 152 -6.50 6.85 9.21
C LEU A 152 -6.72 8.32 8.86
N GLU A 153 -7.71 8.61 8.01
CA GLU A 153 -8.01 9.97 7.54
C GLU A 153 -8.77 10.81 8.58
N ASN A 154 -9.79 10.24 9.22
CA ASN A 154 -10.75 11.01 10.02
C ASN A 154 -10.40 11.04 11.52
N GLU A 155 -9.46 10.20 11.97
CA GLU A 155 -9.03 10.16 13.37
C GLU A 155 -7.52 10.35 13.49
N ASN A 156 -6.73 9.40 12.98
CA ASN A 156 -5.28 9.37 13.24
C ASN A 156 -4.54 10.55 12.61
N LEU A 157 -4.93 10.95 11.40
CA LEU A 157 -4.36 12.08 10.67
C LEU A 157 -5.34 13.25 10.53
N ALA A 158 -6.38 13.30 11.37
CA ALA A 158 -7.37 14.37 11.33
C ALA A 158 -6.71 15.75 11.52
N GLY A 159 -6.82 16.61 10.50
CA GLY A 159 -6.22 17.95 10.48
C GLY A 159 -4.69 17.96 10.37
N LEU A 160 -4.06 16.82 10.15
CA LEU A 160 -2.61 16.68 9.98
C LEU A 160 -2.26 16.54 8.49
N GLN A 161 -1.26 17.31 8.06
CA GLN A 161 -0.71 17.19 6.72
C GLN A 161 0.21 15.97 6.64
N ASN A 162 -0.04 15.09 5.67
CA ASN A 162 0.82 13.97 5.30
C ASN A 162 0.92 13.92 3.78
N ARG A 163 2.14 13.94 3.24
CA ARG A 163 2.42 14.09 1.80
C ARG A 163 1.83 12.99 0.92
N TYR A 164 1.58 11.81 1.48
CA TYR A 164 1.23 10.62 0.71
C TYR A 164 -0.14 10.04 1.07
N LEU A 165 -0.93 10.74 1.89
CA LEU A 165 -2.22 10.21 2.34
C LEU A 165 -3.17 9.94 1.18
N ASP A 166 -3.26 10.86 0.22
CA ASP A 166 -4.14 10.70 -0.94
C ASP A 166 -3.66 9.58 -1.87
N ASP A 167 -2.36 9.55 -2.20
CA ASP A 167 -1.75 8.45 -2.98
C ASP A 167 -1.98 7.09 -2.30
N PHE A 168 -1.89 7.04 -0.96
CA PHE A 168 -2.09 5.83 -0.18
C PHE A 168 -3.55 5.37 -0.20
N LYS A 169 -4.50 6.30 -0.08
CA LYS A 169 -5.93 6.00 -0.22
C LYS A 169 -6.25 5.46 -1.61
N GLU A 170 -5.73 6.09 -2.65
CA GLU A 170 -5.90 5.61 -4.03
C GLU A 170 -5.32 4.20 -4.20
N PHE A 171 -4.08 3.97 -3.73
CA PHE A 171 -3.44 2.65 -3.74
C PHE A 171 -4.32 1.59 -3.07
N VAL A 172 -4.74 1.81 -1.83
CA VAL A 172 -5.54 0.82 -1.08
C VAL A 172 -6.87 0.56 -1.77
N MET A 173 -7.55 1.61 -2.24
CA MET A 173 -8.81 1.47 -2.95
C MET A 173 -8.65 0.73 -4.28
N GLU A 174 -7.57 0.97 -5.01
CA GLU A 174 -7.28 0.29 -6.26
C GLU A 174 -7.07 -1.21 -6.02
N VAL A 175 -6.08 -1.59 -5.20
CA VAL A 175 -5.67 -3.00 -5.05
C VAL A 175 -6.71 -3.86 -4.33
N GLU A 176 -7.56 -3.25 -3.51
CA GLU A 176 -8.64 -3.94 -2.82
C GLU A 176 -9.85 -4.20 -3.75
N ASN A 177 -10.02 -3.38 -4.80
CA ASN A 177 -11.19 -3.41 -5.68
C ASN A 177 -10.95 -3.93 -7.12
N LEU A 178 -9.76 -4.45 -7.48
CA LEU A 178 -9.51 -4.92 -8.86
C LEU A 178 -10.41 -6.09 -9.26
N ASN A 179 -10.83 -6.15 -10.51
CA ASN A 179 -11.64 -7.28 -11.00
C ASN A 179 -10.75 -8.46 -11.41
N THR A 180 -11.02 -9.70 -10.98
CA THR A 180 -10.32 -10.92 -11.45
C THR A 180 -11.24 -11.88 -12.19
N LEU A 181 -10.68 -12.89 -12.89
CA LEU A 181 -11.46 -13.91 -13.63
C LEU A 181 -12.25 -14.80 -12.65
N GLY A 182 -13.50 -14.44 -12.37
CA GLY A 182 -14.52 -15.39 -11.92
C GLY A 182 -15.28 -15.06 -10.64
N ILE A 183 -14.76 -14.25 -9.72
CA ILE A 183 -15.47 -13.80 -8.50
C ILE A 183 -14.92 -12.41 -8.11
N ASP A 184 -15.78 -11.55 -7.54
CA ASP A 184 -15.55 -10.19 -7.01
C ASP A 184 -14.12 -9.82 -6.60
N LYS A 185 -13.80 -8.52 -6.79
CA LYS A 185 -12.74 -7.70 -6.15
C LYS A 185 -11.54 -8.47 -5.56
N SER A 186 -10.35 -8.24 -6.10
CA SER A 186 -9.08 -8.94 -5.83
C SER A 186 -8.64 -8.98 -4.38
N LYS A 187 -9.13 -8.07 -3.52
CA LYS A 187 -8.94 -8.10 -2.06
C LYS A 187 -7.49 -8.38 -1.65
N ILE A 188 -6.52 -7.77 -2.36
CA ILE A 188 -5.09 -8.08 -2.23
C ILE A 188 -4.64 -7.85 -0.79
N ILE A 189 -4.99 -6.69 -0.21
CA ILE A 189 -4.63 -6.34 1.17
C ILE A 189 -5.37 -7.24 2.15
N THR A 190 -6.67 -7.48 1.94
CA THR A 190 -7.45 -8.40 2.79
C THR A 190 -6.85 -9.82 2.79
N LYS A 191 -6.33 -10.31 1.65
CA LYS A 191 -5.66 -11.61 1.58
C LYS A 191 -4.38 -11.61 2.41
N TRP A 192 -3.56 -10.57 2.31
CA TRP A 192 -2.35 -10.44 3.12
C TRP A 192 -2.66 -10.42 4.61
N GLN A 193 -3.61 -9.57 4.99
CA GLN A 193 -4.11 -9.43 6.34
C GLN A 193 -4.53 -10.78 6.93
N LYS A 194 -5.39 -11.51 6.24
CA LYS A 194 -5.85 -12.84 6.69
C LYS A 194 -4.71 -13.82 6.84
N LYS A 195 -3.74 -13.79 5.92
CA LYS A 195 -2.59 -14.70 5.94
C LYS A 195 -1.71 -14.43 7.17
N ILE A 196 -1.40 -13.17 7.47
CA ILE A 196 -0.59 -12.82 8.64
C ILE A 196 -1.35 -13.05 9.95
N ASN A 197 -2.62 -12.66 10.06
CA ASN A 197 -3.38 -12.83 11.29
C ASN A 197 -3.61 -14.30 11.67
N ALA A 198 -3.54 -15.22 10.69
CA ALA A 198 -3.61 -16.66 10.95
C ALA A 198 -2.31 -17.24 11.54
N LEU A 199 -1.19 -16.51 11.50
CA LEU A 199 0.08 -16.97 12.04
C LEU A 199 0.20 -16.59 13.53
N PRO A 200 0.83 -17.44 14.36
CA PRO A 200 1.24 -17.01 15.69
C PRO A 200 2.11 -15.75 15.60
N LYS A 201 1.85 -14.75 16.45
CA LYS A 201 2.47 -13.42 16.38
C LYS A 201 4.01 -13.43 16.27
N TYR A 202 4.65 -14.38 16.94
CA TYR A 202 6.10 -14.53 17.00
C TYR A 202 6.67 -15.64 16.11
N ASP A 203 5.86 -16.23 15.23
CA ASP A 203 6.34 -17.19 14.23
C ASP A 203 6.90 -16.46 12.99
N ILE A 204 8.05 -15.85 13.20
CA ILE A 204 8.70 -14.94 12.24
C ILE A 204 9.14 -15.70 10.98
N VAL A 205 9.57 -16.96 11.11
CA VAL A 205 10.03 -17.76 9.97
C VAL A 205 8.88 -18.02 9.01
N HIS A 206 7.72 -18.46 9.53
CA HIS A 206 6.53 -18.61 8.70
C HIS A 206 6.00 -17.27 8.20
N GLY A 207 6.15 -16.18 8.97
CA GLY A 207 5.84 -14.83 8.51
C GLY A 207 6.63 -14.42 7.26
N ILE A 208 7.95 -14.66 7.25
CA ILE A 208 8.81 -14.36 6.10
C ILE A 208 8.43 -15.23 4.89
N ASN A 209 8.18 -16.53 5.10
CA ASN A 209 7.74 -17.41 4.01
C ASN A 209 6.38 -16.98 3.45
N ALA A 210 5.44 -16.62 4.32
CA ALA A 210 4.14 -16.12 3.94
C ALA A 210 4.23 -14.85 3.09
N GLN A 211 5.16 -13.94 3.41
CA GLN A 211 5.44 -12.73 2.64
C GLN A 211 5.94 -13.05 1.22
N ILE A 212 6.90 -13.97 1.08
CA ILE A 212 7.45 -14.36 -0.23
C ILE A 212 6.36 -14.94 -1.13
N GLU A 213 5.54 -15.84 -0.57
CA GLU A 213 4.41 -16.45 -1.27
C GLU A 213 3.35 -15.41 -1.66
N TYR A 214 2.99 -14.54 -0.70
CA TYR A 214 2.01 -13.48 -0.91
C TYR A 214 2.42 -12.56 -2.06
N ARG A 215 3.67 -12.11 -2.07
CA ARG A 215 4.21 -11.23 -3.13
C ARG A 215 4.00 -11.82 -4.53
N THR A 216 4.20 -13.13 -4.65
CA THR A 216 4.01 -13.84 -5.94
C THR A 216 2.54 -13.89 -6.33
N GLU A 217 1.64 -14.13 -5.37
CA GLU A 217 0.20 -14.16 -5.60
C GLU A 217 -0.36 -12.77 -5.93
N ALA A 218 -0.07 -11.77 -5.11
CA ALA A 218 -0.52 -10.39 -5.26
C ALA A 218 -0.14 -9.82 -6.63
N ARG A 219 1.11 -10.06 -7.08
CA ARG A 219 1.58 -9.63 -8.40
C ARG A 219 0.77 -10.25 -9.54
N LYS A 220 0.46 -11.55 -9.46
CA LYS A 220 -0.34 -12.24 -10.49
C LYS A 220 -1.75 -11.65 -10.55
N ILE A 221 -2.38 -11.52 -9.39
CA ILE A 221 -3.73 -10.96 -9.23
C ILE A 221 -3.79 -9.54 -9.80
N TYR A 222 -2.82 -8.69 -9.46
CA TYR A 222 -2.76 -7.33 -9.94
C TYR A 222 -2.66 -7.25 -11.47
N ILE A 223 -1.75 -8.03 -12.07
CA ILE A 223 -1.57 -8.07 -13.53
C ILE A 223 -2.85 -8.55 -14.22
N GLU A 224 -3.49 -9.60 -13.70
CA GLU A 224 -4.74 -10.11 -14.24
C GLU A 224 -5.86 -9.08 -14.14
N GLY A 225 -5.96 -8.39 -12.99
CA GLY A 225 -6.99 -7.38 -12.80
C GLY A 225 -6.87 -6.18 -13.72
N LYS A 226 -5.63 -5.70 -13.94
CA LYS A 226 -5.36 -4.64 -14.92
C LYS A 226 -5.67 -5.02 -16.36
N LYS A 227 -5.46 -6.29 -16.74
CA LYS A 227 -5.88 -6.77 -18.08
C LYS A 227 -7.39 -6.69 -18.26
N ILE A 228 -8.16 -7.03 -17.22
CA ILE A 228 -9.63 -6.99 -17.27
C ILE A 228 -10.14 -5.55 -17.31
N GLU A 229 -9.59 -4.64 -16.50
CA GLU A 229 -9.94 -3.21 -16.54
C GLU A 229 -9.72 -2.63 -17.93
N LYS A 230 -8.53 -2.86 -18.51
CA LYS A 230 -8.22 -2.41 -19.87
C LYS A 230 -9.19 -2.98 -20.92
N ASN A 231 -9.60 -4.24 -20.77
CA ASN A 231 -10.59 -4.84 -21.67
C ASN A 231 -11.98 -4.21 -21.53
N LYS A 232 -12.40 -3.86 -20.30
CA LYS A 232 -13.67 -3.16 -20.04
C LYS A 232 -13.65 -1.74 -20.61
N ASP A 233 -12.55 -1.00 -20.39
CA ASP A 233 -12.42 0.37 -20.88
C ASP A 233 -12.29 0.41 -22.40
N GLY A 234 -11.52 -0.52 -23.00
CA GLY A 234 -11.50 -0.69 -24.45
C GLY A 234 -12.87 -1.02 -25.05
N TYR A 235 -13.70 -1.80 -24.35
CA TYR A 235 -15.09 -2.06 -24.77
C TYR A 235 -15.98 -0.82 -24.61
N ARG A 236 -15.82 -0.04 -23.53
CA ARG A 236 -16.54 1.22 -23.31
C ARG A 236 -16.20 2.26 -24.38
N ASP A 237 -14.92 2.46 -24.67
CA ASP A 237 -14.44 3.38 -25.71
C ASP A 237 -14.96 2.98 -27.10
N ASN A 238 -14.90 1.69 -27.43
CA ASN A 238 -15.47 1.20 -28.69
C ASN A 238 -16.98 1.40 -28.77
N ARG A 239 -17.73 1.21 -27.67
CA ARG A 239 -19.18 1.44 -27.64
C ARG A 239 -19.53 2.92 -27.78
N GLN A 240 -18.74 3.82 -27.18
CA GLN A 240 -18.93 5.27 -27.35
C GLN A 240 -18.67 5.71 -28.79
N LYS A 241 -17.59 5.23 -29.42
CA LYS A 241 -17.31 5.49 -30.85
C LYS A 241 -18.41 4.95 -31.77
N LEU A 242 -18.85 3.70 -31.58
CA LEU A 242 -19.91 3.09 -32.38
C LEU A 242 -21.25 3.83 -32.24
N ASN A 243 -21.56 4.31 -31.03
CA ASN A 243 -22.77 5.10 -30.79
C ASN A 243 -22.69 6.50 -31.41
N ALA A 244 -21.51 7.13 -31.41
CA ALA A 244 -21.29 8.41 -32.09
C ALA A 244 -21.43 8.28 -33.62
N GLU A 245 -20.85 7.23 -34.23
CA GLU A 245 -21.02 6.95 -35.66
C GLU A 245 -22.47 6.67 -36.04
N ARG A 246 -23.24 5.96 -35.20
CA ARG A 246 -24.68 5.72 -35.43
C ARG A 246 -25.48 7.02 -35.41
N ARG A 247 -25.19 7.94 -34.49
CA ARG A 247 -25.84 9.26 -34.42
C ARG A 247 -25.54 10.10 -35.66
N LEU A 248 -24.29 10.15 -36.09
CA LEU A 248 -23.90 10.87 -37.31
C LEU A 248 -24.61 10.30 -38.55
N LYS A 249 -24.69 8.96 -38.66
CA LYS A 249 -25.44 8.32 -39.76
C LYS A 249 -26.94 8.64 -39.72
N GLN A 250 -27.54 8.72 -38.54
CA GLN A 250 -28.95 9.12 -38.39
C GLN A 250 -29.17 10.59 -38.74
N GLU A 251 -28.29 11.49 -38.33
CA GLU A 251 -28.35 12.92 -38.66
C GLU A 251 -28.22 13.12 -40.17
N VAL A 252 -27.24 12.47 -40.81
CA VAL A 252 -27.07 12.50 -42.27
C VAL A 252 -28.30 11.94 -42.99
N ALA A 253 -28.87 10.83 -42.51
CA ALA A 253 -30.08 10.25 -43.09
C ALA A 253 -31.28 11.22 -42.99
N LEU A 254 -31.46 11.88 -41.84
CA LEU A 254 -32.51 12.89 -41.64
C LEU A 254 -32.31 14.12 -42.54
N GLU A 255 -31.07 14.50 -42.80
CA GLU A 255 -30.75 15.66 -43.64
C GLU A 255 -30.92 15.36 -45.13
N ILE A 256 -30.54 14.16 -45.58
CA ILE A 256 -30.85 13.65 -46.92
C ILE A 256 -32.36 13.59 -47.12
N ASP A 257 -33.10 13.06 -46.14
CA ASP A 257 -34.55 12.94 -46.20
C ASP A 257 -35.24 14.30 -46.27
N LYS A 258 -34.82 15.29 -45.45
CA LYS A 258 -35.31 16.67 -45.54
C LYS A 258 -35.07 17.32 -46.91
N ASN A 259 -33.92 17.04 -47.52
CA ASN A 259 -33.54 17.65 -48.79
C ASN A 259 -34.18 16.97 -50.02
N HIS A 260 -34.59 15.72 -49.88
CA HIS A 260 -35.06 14.90 -51.00
C HIS A 260 -36.47 14.31 -50.81
N LYS A 261 -37.14 14.59 -49.67
CA LYS A 261 -38.52 14.19 -49.36
C LYS A 261 -38.77 12.68 -49.55
N PHE A 262 -37.79 11.83 -49.22
CA PHE A 262 -37.92 10.39 -49.41
C PHE A 262 -38.98 9.76 -48.49
N SER A 263 -39.19 10.31 -47.29
CA SER A 263 -40.25 9.92 -46.37
C SER A 263 -41.65 10.22 -46.93
N GLU A 264 -41.81 11.33 -47.67
CA GLU A 264 -43.08 11.68 -48.33
C GLU A 264 -43.42 10.70 -49.45
N LEU A 265 -42.42 10.14 -50.15
CA LEU A 265 -42.59 9.12 -51.19
C LEU A 265 -43.00 7.74 -50.63
N LEU A 266 -42.64 7.42 -49.38
CA LEU A 266 -42.96 6.13 -48.74
C LEU A 266 -44.31 6.13 -48.02
N GLU A 267 -44.86 7.30 -47.69
CA GLU A 267 -46.22 7.42 -47.13
C GLU A 267 -47.30 7.25 -48.22
N ASP A 268 -47.00 7.56 -49.48
CA ASP A 268 -47.90 7.37 -50.63
C ASP A 268 -48.10 5.89 -51.04
N GLU A 269 -47.19 4.98 -50.66
CA GLU A 269 -47.32 3.54 -50.99
C GLU A 269 -48.22 2.75 -50.00
N ASN A 270 -48.77 3.39 -48.96
CA ASN A 270 -49.68 2.75 -47.99
C ASN A 270 -51.17 3.12 -48.15
N ILE A 271 -51.56 3.71 -49.30
CA ILE A 271 -52.98 3.91 -49.65
C ILE A 271 -53.31 3.16 -50.96
N SER A 272 -53.61 1.86 -50.82
CA SER A 272 -54.52 1.07 -51.68
C SER A 272 -54.67 -0.35 -51.11
#